data_AF-A0A1Q7QT06-F1
#
_entry.id   AF-A0A1Q7QT06-F1
#
_cell.length_a   1.000
_cell.length_b   1.000
_cell.length_c   1.000
_cell.angle_alpha   90.00
_cell.angle_beta   90.00
_cell.angle_gamma   90.00
#
_symmetry.space_group_name_H-M   'P 1'
#
loop_
_entity.id
_entity.type
_entity.pdbx_description
1 polymer ?
#
loop_
_entity_poly.entity_id
_entity_poly.type
_entity_poly.pdbx_seq_one_letter_code
_entity_poly.pdbx_strand_id
1 'polypeptide(L)'
;KSPNSQKKPINPRKQAIQTSRKRESRGRIYLAIVVIAVIAIGVGWYVYSTSQSSSGTPDFAIAAPAGVTIHAGSPVSSRINVTAVNNFGGTVQLSATASAGLTTTISPANVTGSGVATLTVSATANGTYTVTVTGTSGALKHSVSPVVQTPIYATLDTTNGTIVVELYRAQAPKTVSNFVSLAQSNSYSYLVWHRIIANFVIQTGDPNTKNGGGDRNTWGQGTSGQSVPFEYDSSLHNNVGYVAMASTGVGVGGSSQFYINVHDNSATLDGKYAVFGKVIAGMDAVNKLASSPTTNQYPGAPDQPTSPSAAMLISVTISTYQ
;
A
#
# COMPACT_ATOMS: atom_id res chain seq x y z
N LYS A 1 41.89 42.13 22.33
CA LYS A 1 41.55 41.73 20.94
C LYS A 1 41.75 40.23 20.82
N SER A 2 40.66 39.44 20.87
CA SER A 2 40.69 37.99 20.59
C SER A 2 39.83 37.74 19.35
N PRO A 3 40.26 36.99 18.32
CA PRO A 3 39.52 36.90 17.06
C PRO A 3 38.35 35.91 17.18
N ASN A 4 37.18 36.38 16.76
CA ASN A 4 35.97 35.60 16.55
C ASN A 4 36.23 34.38 15.63
N SER A 5 35.98 33.17 16.13
CA SER A 5 35.89 31.96 15.31
C SER A 5 34.51 31.89 14.65
N GLN A 6 34.38 32.44 13.45
CA GLN A 6 33.19 32.25 12.61
C GLN A 6 33.09 30.77 12.21
N LYS A 7 32.09 30.06 12.74
CA LYS A 7 31.72 28.71 12.27
C LYS A 7 31.31 28.78 10.80
N LYS A 8 32.07 28.08 9.96
CA LYS A 8 31.85 27.93 8.51
C LYS A 8 30.40 27.41 8.26
N PRO A 9 29.60 28.06 7.40
CA PRO A 9 28.22 27.65 7.16
C PRO A 9 28.18 26.24 6.55
N ILE A 10 27.37 25.37 7.16
CA ILE A 10 27.21 23.98 6.73
C ILE A 10 26.43 23.97 5.40
N ASN A 11 26.98 23.30 4.38
CA ASN A 11 26.38 23.18 3.06
C ASN A 11 24.96 22.54 3.16
N PRO A 12 23.90 23.22 2.68
CA PRO A 12 22.51 22.77 2.82
C PRO A 12 22.23 21.40 2.16
N ARG A 13 22.95 21.04 1.08
CA ARG A 13 22.85 19.70 0.46
C ARG A 13 23.35 18.59 1.39
N LYS A 14 24.38 18.84 2.19
CA LYS A 14 24.90 17.85 3.16
C LYS A 14 23.94 17.66 4.34
N GLN A 15 23.25 18.72 4.77
CA GLN A 15 22.20 18.62 5.79
C GLN A 15 21.00 17.82 5.28
N ALA A 16 20.54 18.06 4.04
CA ALA A 16 19.43 17.31 3.44
C ALA A 16 19.71 15.79 3.32
N ILE A 17 20.94 15.42 2.93
CA ILE A 17 21.34 14.00 2.85
C ILE A 17 21.42 13.36 4.25
N GLN A 18 21.93 14.08 5.26
CA GLN A 18 22.00 13.57 6.63
C GLN A 18 20.60 13.43 7.26
N THR A 19 19.68 14.36 7.00
CA THR A 19 18.30 14.25 7.48
C THR A 19 17.53 13.15 6.77
N SER A 20 17.74 12.94 5.46
CA SER A 20 17.21 11.80 4.69
C SER A 20 17.68 10.46 5.28
N ARG A 21 18.99 10.24 5.47
CA ARG A 21 19.51 9.00 6.07
C ARG A 21 19.00 8.76 7.50
N LYS A 22 18.82 9.82 8.28
CA LYS A 22 18.26 9.74 9.63
C LYS A 22 16.75 9.40 9.61
N ARG A 23 16.01 9.86 8.61
CA ARG A 23 14.61 9.50 8.38
C ARG A 23 14.47 8.05 7.90
N GLU A 24 15.33 7.59 7.00
CA GLU A 24 15.38 6.17 6.56
C GLU A 24 15.71 5.23 7.72
N SER A 25 16.69 5.59 8.57
CA SER A 25 17.02 4.82 9.77
C SER A 25 15.84 4.76 10.75
N ARG A 26 15.15 5.88 10.97
CA ARG A 26 13.94 5.92 11.80
C ARG A 26 12.80 5.11 11.19
N GLY A 27 12.61 5.16 9.87
CA GLY A 27 11.62 4.35 9.15
C GLY A 27 11.89 2.85 9.31
N ARG A 28 13.15 2.41 9.22
CA ARG A 28 13.54 1.01 9.49
C ARG A 28 13.30 0.59 10.94
N ILE A 29 13.53 1.50 11.90
CA ILE A 29 13.24 1.26 13.31
C ILE A 29 11.73 1.18 13.55
N TYR A 30 10.93 2.06 12.95
CA TYR A 30 9.47 2.02 13.02
C TYR A 30 8.89 0.76 12.39
N LEU A 31 9.41 0.33 11.22
CA LEU A 31 9.04 -0.94 10.60
C LEU A 31 9.33 -2.11 11.54
N ALA A 32 10.50 -2.13 12.18
CA ALA A 32 10.81 -3.15 13.18
C ALA A 32 9.82 -3.11 14.36
N ILE A 33 9.47 -1.91 14.86
CA ILE A 33 8.51 -1.74 15.98
C ILE A 33 7.09 -2.17 15.58
N VAL A 34 6.61 -1.82 14.39
CA VAL A 34 5.27 -2.19 13.91
C VAL A 34 5.19 -3.69 13.67
N VAL A 35 6.22 -4.29 13.07
CA VAL A 35 6.32 -5.75 12.95
C VAL A 35 6.31 -6.40 14.34
N ILE A 36 7.08 -5.89 15.30
CA ILE A 36 7.06 -6.37 16.70
C ILE A 36 5.68 -6.20 17.34
N ALA A 37 4.96 -5.10 17.08
CA ALA A 37 3.64 -4.83 17.65
C ALA A 37 2.55 -5.74 17.06
N VAL A 38 2.56 -6.00 15.74
CA VAL A 38 1.63 -6.96 15.10
C VAL A 38 1.91 -8.37 15.60
N ILE A 39 3.18 -8.74 15.79
CA ILE A 39 3.59 -9.99 16.45
C ILE A 39 3.04 -10.02 17.88
N ALA A 40 3.22 -8.96 18.66
CA ALA A 40 2.77 -8.87 20.05
C ALA A 40 1.24 -8.90 20.21
N ILE A 41 0.48 -8.37 19.24
CA ILE A 41 -0.99 -8.40 19.26
C ILE A 41 -1.51 -9.79 18.87
N GLY A 42 -0.93 -10.43 17.85
CA GLY A 42 -1.27 -11.81 17.48
C GLY A 42 -0.91 -12.81 18.58
N VAL A 43 0.29 -12.67 19.16
CA VAL A 43 0.74 -13.45 20.33
C VAL A 43 -0.10 -13.09 21.56
N GLY A 44 -0.42 -11.82 21.78
CA GLY A 44 -1.19 -11.35 22.93
C GLY A 44 -2.64 -11.86 22.91
N TRP A 45 -3.27 -11.93 21.75
CA TRP A 45 -4.61 -12.51 21.61
C TRP A 45 -4.61 -14.03 21.80
N TYR A 46 -3.60 -14.72 21.25
CA TYR A 46 -3.39 -16.16 21.49
C TYR A 46 -3.17 -16.44 22.99
N VAL A 47 -2.24 -15.71 23.63
CA VAL A 47 -1.94 -15.81 25.07
C VAL A 47 -3.17 -15.48 25.92
N TYR A 48 -3.93 -14.43 25.59
CA TYR A 48 -5.15 -14.06 26.30
C TYR A 48 -6.19 -15.19 26.27
N SER A 49 -6.42 -15.79 25.09
CA SER A 49 -7.35 -16.92 24.95
C SER A 49 -6.94 -18.17 25.75
N THR A 50 -5.64 -18.36 26.00
CA THR A 50 -5.10 -19.47 26.79
C THR A 50 -4.94 -19.16 28.28
N SER A 51 -5.14 -17.92 28.72
CA SER A 51 -4.77 -17.46 30.08
C SER A 51 -5.86 -17.62 31.15
N GLN A 52 -6.98 -18.29 30.86
CA GLN A 52 -7.84 -18.82 31.91
C GLN A 52 -7.42 -20.27 32.25
N SER A 53 -6.61 -20.39 33.31
CA SER A 53 -6.37 -21.56 34.18
C SER A 53 -4.97 -22.21 34.10
N SER A 54 -4.19 -22.06 35.18
CA SER A 54 -3.04 -22.89 35.60
C SER A 54 -1.84 -23.00 34.64
N SER A 55 -0.70 -23.47 35.13
CA SER A 55 0.54 -23.68 34.37
C SER A 55 0.29 -24.48 33.08
N GLY A 56 0.22 -23.79 31.93
CA GLY A 56 -0.10 -24.43 30.66
C GLY A 56 0.98 -25.43 30.21
N THR A 57 0.58 -26.41 29.40
CA THR A 57 1.50 -27.36 28.78
C THR A 57 2.51 -26.63 27.88
N PRO A 58 3.81 -27.02 27.86
CA PRO A 58 4.79 -26.46 26.92
C PRO A 58 4.32 -26.59 25.47
N ASP A 59 4.23 -25.47 24.75
CA ASP A 59 3.73 -25.39 23.38
C ASP A 59 4.42 -24.28 22.57
N PHE A 60 4.13 -24.13 21.29
CA PHE A 60 4.62 -23.04 20.45
C PHE A 60 3.50 -22.38 19.63
N ALA A 61 3.71 -21.15 19.21
CA ALA A 61 2.88 -20.45 18.24
C ALA A 61 3.66 -20.19 16.95
N ILE A 62 2.97 -20.19 15.81
CA ILE A 62 3.53 -19.82 14.51
C ILE A 62 2.78 -18.61 13.94
N ALA A 63 3.53 -17.64 13.40
CA ALA A 63 2.98 -16.47 12.74
C ALA A 63 3.73 -16.15 11.44
N ALA A 64 3.00 -15.72 10.41
CA ALA A 64 3.53 -15.19 9.16
C ALA A 64 2.74 -13.93 8.77
N PRO A 65 3.34 -12.96 8.03
CA PRO A 65 2.64 -11.79 7.52
C PRO A 65 1.36 -12.15 6.76
N ALA A 66 0.31 -11.36 6.99
CA ALA A 66 -0.92 -11.47 6.22
C ALA A 66 -0.67 -10.92 4.80
N GLY A 67 -0.48 -11.81 3.84
CA GLY A 67 -0.32 -11.43 2.44
C GLY A 67 1.14 -11.22 2.02
N VAL A 68 1.52 -11.77 0.86
CA VAL A 68 2.77 -11.47 0.17
C VAL A 68 2.45 -11.19 -1.29
N THR A 69 2.83 -10.02 -1.79
CA THR A 69 2.74 -9.72 -3.23
C THR A 69 3.99 -10.23 -3.94
N ILE A 70 3.83 -11.02 -5.00
CA ILE A 70 4.94 -11.50 -5.84
C ILE A 70 4.76 -11.11 -7.29
N HIS A 71 5.81 -10.64 -7.93
CA HIS A 71 5.82 -10.48 -9.39
C HIS A 71 6.21 -11.84 -10.00
N ALA A 72 5.52 -12.26 -11.07
CA ALA A 72 5.89 -13.49 -11.76
C ALA A 72 7.39 -13.48 -12.15
N GLY A 73 8.08 -14.59 -11.88
CA GLY A 73 9.51 -14.74 -12.08
C GLY A 73 10.40 -14.05 -11.04
N SER A 74 9.82 -13.35 -10.05
CA SER A 74 10.57 -12.65 -8.99
C SER A 74 10.28 -13.27 -7.62
N PRO A 75 11.22 -14.05 -7.05
CA PRO A 75 11.06 -14.60 -5.71
C PRO A 75 10.92 -13.50 -4.65
N VAL A 76 10.03 -13.70 -3.70
CA VAL A 76 9.83 -12.81 -2.55
C VAL A 76 9.97 -13.59 -1.25
N SER A 77 10.63 -12.98 -0.27
CA SER A 77 10.83 -13.57 1.04
C SER A 77 9.93 -12.93 2.10
N SER A 78 9.38 -13.75 2.97
CA SER A 78 8.53 -13.40 4.10
C SER A 78 9.04 -14.07 5.38
N ARG A 79 8.81 -13.46 6.54
CA ARG A 79 9.28 -14.00 7.83
C ARG A 79 8.22 -14.92 8.44
N ILE A 80 8.66 -16.05 8.99
CA ILE A 80 7.89 -16.93 9.85
C ILE A 80 8.46 -16.78 11.25
N ASN A 81 7.63 -16.41 12.22
CA ASN A 81 8.01 -16.36 13.62
C ASN A 81 7.50 -17.61 14.33
N VAL A 82 8.38 -18.25 15.08
CA VAL A 82 8.06 -19.31 16.03
C VAL A 82 8.24 -18.72 17.42
N THR A 83 7.21 -18.81 18.26
CA THR A 83 7.23 -18.31 19.64
C THR A 83 7.00 -19.45 20.59
N ALA A 84 7.96 -19.71 21.48
CA ALA A 84 7.79 -20.64 22.59
C ALA A 84 6.75 -20.11 23.58
N VAL A 85 5.86 -20.98 24.02
CA VAL A 85 4.80 -20.72 25.00
C VAL A 85 4.96 -21.70 26.16
N ASN A 86 4.71 -21.24 27.39
CA ASN A 86 4.78 -22.09 28.59
C ASN A 86 6.12 -22.86 28.76
N ASN A 87 7.25 -22.17 28.60
CA ASN A 87 8.61 -22.75 28.72
C ASN A 87 8.95 -23.85 27.70
N PHE A 88 8.32 -23.83 26.52
CA PHE A 88 8.66 -24.74 25.44
C PHE A 88 10.12 -24.58 24.96
N GLY A 89 10.91 -25.64 25.09
CA GLY A 89 12.30 -25.72 24.61
C GLY A 89 12.51 -26.69 23.44
N GLY A 90 11.43 -27.19 22.85
CA GLY A 90 11.48 -28.17 21.76
C GLY A 90 11.98 -27.58 20.43
N THR A 91 12.24 -28.45 19.46
CA THR A 91 12.56 -28.06 18.08
C THR A 91 11.32 -28.18 17.21
N VAL A 92 10.94 -27.08 16.58
CA VAL A 92 9.85 -26.98 15.62
C VAL A 92 10.41 -27.19 14.22
N GLN A 93 10.00 -28.27 13.57
CA GLN A 93 10.24 -28.50 12.15
C GLN A 93 9.18 -27.76 11.33
N LEU A 94 9.62 -26.96 10.36
CA LEU A 94 8.79 -26.15 9.49
C LEU A 94 8.70 -26.77 8.10
N SER A 95 7.48 -26.84 7.56
CA SER A 95 7.19 -27.25 6.19
C SER A 95 6.19 -26.28 5.53
N ALA A 96 6.26 -26.12 4.22
CA ALA A 96 5.29 -25.36 3.44
C ALA A 96 4.59 -26.25 2.41
N THR A 97 3.27 -26.18 2.35
CA THR A 97 2.45 -26.77 1.29
C THR A 97 1.85 -25.65 0.48
N ALA A 98 2.07 -25.62 -0.83
CA ALA A 98 1.63 -24.55 -1.71
C ALA A 98 0.62 -25.02 -2.76
N SER A 99 -0.29 -24.13 -3.18
CA SER A 99 -1.15 -24.36 -4.34
C SER A 99 -0.34 -24.50 -5.64
N ALA A 100 -0.90 -25.18 -6.64
CA ALA A 100 -0.25 -25.39 -7.93
C ALA A 100 0.29 -24.07 -8.54
N GLY A 101 1.51 -24.13 -9.07
CA GLY A 101 2.19 -22.98 -9.69
C GLY A 101 2.99 -22.09 -8.73
N LEU A 102 2.90 -22.31 -7.42
CA LEU A 102 3.73 -21.63 -6.42
C LEU A 102 4.83 -22.55 -5.90
N THR A 103 6.07 -22.09 -5.98
CA THR A 103 7.24 -22.75 -5.38
C THR A 103 7.57 -22.08 -4.06
N THR A 104 7.97 -22.87 -3.06
CA THR A 104 8.26 -22.38 -1.71
C THR A 104 9.51 -23.02 -1.13
N THR A 105 10.27 -22.25 -0.35
CA THR A 105 11.41 -22.75 0.44
C THR A 105 11.39 -22.09 1.82
N ILE A 106 11.78 -22.83 2.86
CA ILE A 106 11.90 -22.32 4.23
C ILE A 106 13.34 -22.46 4.71
N SER A 107 13.92 -21.39 5.27
CA SER A 107 15.25 -21.43 5.88
C SER A 107 15.37 -20.54 7.13
N PRO A 108 15.84 -21.06 8.28
CA PRO A 108 16.07 -22.50 8.55
C PRO A 108 14.75 -23.28 8.60
N ALA A 109 14.80 -24.57 8.25
CA ALA A 109 13.64 -25.47 8.34
C ALA A 109 13.37 -25.97 9.77
N ASN A 110 14.29 -25.73 10.72
CA ASN A 110 14.15 -26.11 12.12
C ASN A 110 14.42 -24.92 13.01
N VAL A 111 13.57 -24.70 14.01
CA VAL A 111 13.71 -23.62 14.99
C VAL A 111 13.58 -24.20 16.40
N THR A 112 14.60 -24.03 17.23
CA THR A 112 14.58 -24.47 18.64
C THR A 112 14.12 -23.34 19.55
N GLY A 113 13.11 -23.59 20.39
CA GLY A 113 12.48 -22.57 21.21
C GLY A 113 11.83 -21.47 20.35
N SER A 114 12.09 -20.21 20.69
CA SER A 114 11.65 -19.06 19.88
C SER A 114 12.67 -18.70 18.82
N GLY A 115 12.21 -18.37 17.61
CA GLY A 115 13.10 -17.96 16.53
C GLY A 115 12.37 -17.52 15.27
N VAL A 116 13.15 -17.24 14.23
CA VAL A 116 12.64 -16.72 12.95
C VAL A 116 13.15 -17.61 11.82
N ALA A 117 12.25 -17.97 10.92
CA ALA A 117 12.57 -18.57 9.63
C ALA A 117 12.13 -17.65 8.48
N THR A 118 12.68 -17.89 7.30
CA THR A 118 12.34 -17.16 6.08
C THR A 118 11.62 -18.10 5.12
N LEU A 119 10.38 -17.77 4.77
CA LEU A 119 9.64 -18.36 3.66
C LEU A 119 9.98 -17.59 2.38
N THR A 120 10.59 -18.22 1.40
CA THR A 120 10.74 -17.64 0.05
C THR A 120 9.72 -18.29 -0.86
N VAL A 121 8.96 -17.47 -1.59
CA VAL A 121 7.94 -17.94 -2.53
C VAL A 121 8.22 -17.37 -3.92
N SER A 122 7.94 -18.15 -4.96
CA SER A 122 8.08 -17.72 -6.36
C SER A 122 7.02 -18.40 -7.22
N ALA A 123 6.46 -17.66 -8.17
CA ALA A 123 5.52 -18.16 -9.17
C ALA A 123 5.98 -17.73 -10.56
N THR A 124 5.74 -18.55 -11.56
CA THR A 124 6.06 -18.25 -12.97
C THR A 124 4.90 -17.60 -13.72
N ALA A 125 3.71 -17.59 -13.12
CA ALA A 125 2.50 -16.99 -13.68
C ALA A 125 1.87 -16.03 -12.66
N ASN A 126 1.08 -15.08 -13.16
CA ASN A 126 0.28 -14.23 -12.31
C ASN A 126 -0.96 -14.99 -11.82
N GLY A 127 -1.35 -14.76 -10.57
CA GLY A 127 -2.32 -15.57 -9.86
C GLY A 127 -2.45 -15.23 -8.38
N THR A 128 -3.49 -15.80 -7.76
CA THR A 128 -3.60 -15.87 -6.30
C THR A 128 -3.27 -17.30 -5.89
N TYR A 129 -2.31 -17.43 -5.01
CA TYR A 129 -1.80 -18.68 -4.50
C TYR A 129 -2.00 -18.75 -2.99
N THR A 130 -2.15 -19.96 -2.49
CA THR A 130 -2.17 -20.24 -1.06
C THR A 130 -0.91 -21.00 -0.68
N VAL A 131 -0.33 -20.65 0.45
CA VAL A 131 0.70 -21.46 1.09
C VAL A 131 0.28 -21.69 2.53
N THR A 132 0.37 -22.93 2.99
CA THR A 132 0.17 -23.31 4.38
C THR A 132 1.53 -23.66 4.96
N VAL A 133 1.99 -22.85 5.91
CA VAL A 133 3.19 -23.14 6.69
C VAL A 133 2.76 -23.89 7.93
N THR A 134 3.36 -25.06 8.14
CA THR A 134 3.10 -25.93 9.28
C THR A 134 4.36 -26.08 10.11
N GLY A 135 4.25 -25.81 11.41
CA GLY A 135 5.26 -26.17 12.40
C GLY A 135 4.84 -27.47 13.10
N THR A 136 5.79 -28.38 13.32
CA THR A 136 5.56 -29.64 14.04
C THR A 136 6.67 -29.89 15.06
N SER A 137 6.31 -30.26 16.29
CA SER A 137 7.22 -30.71 17.33
C SER A 137 6.60 -31.89 18.10
N GLY A 138 6.98 -33.11 17.76
CA GLY A 138 6.32 -34.31 18.28
C GLY A 138 4.85 -34.34 17.89
N ALA A 139 3.94 -34.39 18.88
CA ALA A 139 2.50 -34.36 18.64
C ALA A 139 1.93 -32.94 18.43
N LEU A 140 2.69 -31.89 18.78
CA LEU A 140 2.25 -30.50 18.63
C LEU A 140 2.34 -30.06 17.18
N LYS A 141 1.26 -29.46 16.67
CA LYS A 141 1.17 -29.01 15.27
C LYS A 141 0.36 -27.73 15.18
N HIS A 142 0.97 -26.69 14.60
CA HIS A 142 0.35 -25.39 14.37
C HIS A 142 0.55 -24.96 12.93
N SER A 143 -0.36 -24.16 12.37
CA SER A 143 -0.26 -23.73 10.97
C SER A 143 -0.77 -22.32 10.75
N VAL A 144 -0.20 -21.66 9.73
CA VAL A 144 -0.61 -20.36 9.23
C VAL A 144 -0.66 -20.41 7.71
N SER A 145 -1.67 -19.77 7.11
CA SER A 145 -1.87 -19.81 5.66
C SER A 145 -1.80 -18.40 5.05
N PRO A 146 -0.60 -17.81 4.86
CA PRO A 146 -0.51 -16.51 4.20
C PRO A 146 -0.94 -16.63 2.73
N VAL A 147 -1.68 -15.62 2.26
CA VAL A 147 -2.09 -15.55 0.85
C VAL A 147 -0.97 -14.93 0.03
N VAL A 148 -0.63 -15.54 -1.09
CA VAL A 148 0.36 -15.01 -2.04
C VAL A 148 -0.37 -14.49 -3.26
N GLN A 149 -0.15 -13.23 -3.64
CA GLN A 149 -0.94 -12.56 -4.67
C GLN A 149 -0.02 -11.93 -5.69
N THR A 150 -0.39 -11.94 -6.96
CA THR A 150 0.34 -11.16 -7.96
C THR A 150 -0.18 -9.73 -8.06
N PRO A 151 0.67 -8.81 -8.55
CA PRO A 151 0.28 -7.44 -8.83
C PRO A 151 -1.00 -7.36 -9.66
N ILE A 152 -1.79 -6.34 -9.39
CA ILE A 152 -2.87 -5.91 -10.25
C ILE A 152 -2.44 -4.56 -10.81
N TYR A 153 -2.63 -4.37 -12.11
CA TYR A 153 -2.34 -3.12 -12.80
C TYR A 153 -3.65 -2.46 -13.24
N ALA A 154 -3.69 -1.14 -13.15
CA ALA A 154 -4.72 -0.31 -13.74
C ALA A 154 -4.10 0.52 -14.87
N THR A 155 -4.62 0.38 -16.07
CA THR A 155 -4.27 1.22 -17.21
C THR A 155 -5.32 2.31 -17.32
N LEU A 156 -4.90 3.56 -17.09
CA LEU A 156 -5.72 4.76 -17.19
C LEU A 156 -5.43 5.40 -18.54
N ASP A 157 -6.37 5.32 -19.47
CA ASP A 157 -6.27 6.04 -20.72
C ASP A 157 -6.75 7.46 -20.50
N THR A 158 -5.93 8.44 -20.90
CA THR A 158 -6.24 9.85 -20.76
C THR A 158 -6.04 10.58 -22.08
N THR A 159 -6.62 11.77 -22.16
CA THR A 159 -6.37 12.72 -23.26
C THR A 159 -4.90 13.11 -23.43
N ASN A 160 -4.05 12.89 -22.43
CA ASN A 160 -2.63 13.28 -22.43
C ASN A 160 -1.68 12.07 -22.50
N GLY A 161 -2.20 10.89 -22.79
CA GLY A 161 -1.46 9.63 -22.85
C GLY A 161 -1.93 8.62 -21.80
N THR A 162 -1.36 7.42 -21.85
CA THR A 162 -1.72 6.31 -20.97
C THR A 162 -0.86 6.34 -19.70
N ILE A 163 -1.49 6.05 -18.55
CA ILE A 163 -0.83 5.93 -17.25
C ILE A 163 -1.06 4.50 -16.74
N VAL A 164 0.01 3.80 -16.35
CA VAL A 164 -0.10 2.46 -15.77
C VAL A 164 0.22 2.55 -14.29
N VAL A 165 -0.70 2.05 -13.45
CA VAL A 165 -0.63 2.06 -12.00
C VAL A 165 -0.57 0.63 -11.49
N GLU A 166 0.42 0.29 -10.67
CA GLU A 166 0.38 -0.93 -9.86
C GLU A 166 -0.47 -0.70 -8.62
N LEU A 167 -1.39 -1.61 -8.33
CA LEU A 167 -2.32 -1.55 -7.20
C LEU A 167 -1.84 -2.44 -6.03
N TYR A 168 -1.82 -1.85 -4.84
CA TYR A 168 -1.29 -2.42 -3.60
C TYR A 168 -2.37 -3.15 -2.80
N ARG A 169 -2.91 -4.23 -3.39
CA ARG A 169 -4.02 -5.02 -2.80
C ARG A 169 -3.70 -5.66 -1.45
N ALA A 170 -2.43 -5.87 -1.10
CA ALA A 170 -2.06 -6.40 0.20
C ALA A 170 -2.15 -5.34 1.30
N GLN A 171 -1.78 -4.09 0.98
CA GLN A 171 -1.73 -2.95 1.90
C GLN A 171 -3.08 -2.23 2.03
N ALA A 172 -3.86 -2.16 0.94
CA ALA A 172 -5.16 -1.48 0.89
C ALA A 172 -6.24 -2.35 0.20
N PRO A 173 -6.55 -3.55 0.73
CA PRO A 173 -7.38 -4.54 0.05
C PRO A 173 -8.79 -4.05 -0.28
N LYS A 174 -9.48 -3.34 0.62
CA LYS A 174 -10.85 -2.85 0.39
C LYS A 174 -10.88 -1.69 -0.60
N THR A 175 -9.89 -0.81 -0.51
CA THR A 175 -9.71 0.34 -1.41
C THR A 175 -9.43 -0.14 -2.83
N VAL A 176 -8.49 -1.08 -2.99
CA VAL A 176 -8.18 -1.68 -4.29
C VAL A 176 -9.38 -2.45 -4.84
N SER A 177 -10.05 -3.26 -4.01
CA SER A 177 -11.25 -4.00 -4.44
C SER A 177 -12.34 -3.08 -4.98
N ASN A 178 -12.61 -1.97 -4.29
CA ASN A 178 -13.59 -0.99 -4.74
C ASN A 178 -13.16 -0.28 -6.03
N PHE A 179 -11.91 0.15 -6.13
CA PHE A 179 -11.37 0.76 -7.35
C PHE A 179 -11.50 -0.19 -8.56
N VAL A 180 -11.14 -1.46 -8.38
CA VAL A 180 -11.25 -2.50 -9.41
C VAL A 180 -12.72 -2.69 -9.81
N SER A 181 -13.64 -2.81 -8.85
CA SER A 181 -15.06 -2.94 -9.15
C SER A 181 -15.60 -1.76 -9.95
N LEU A 182 -15.25 -0.52 -9.57
CA LEU A 182 -15.67 0.70 -10.27
C LEU A 182 -15.07 0.80 -11.68
N ALA A 183 -13.83 0.36 -11.87
CA ALA A 183 -13.21 0.28 -13.19
C ALA A 183 -13.94 -0.75 -14.08
N GLN A 184 -14.21 -1.95 -13.56
CA GLN A 184 -14.91 -3.02 -14.27
C GLN A 184 -16.37 -2.66 -14.61
N SER A 185 -17.04 -1.84 -13.79
CA SER A 185 -18.36 -1.28 -14.09
C SER A 185 -18.33 -0.03 -14.98
N ASN A 186 -17.18 0.32 -15.56
CA ASN A 186 -16.98 1.50 -16.41
C ASN A 186 -17.31 2.84 -15.73
N SER A 187 -17.35 2.88 -14.40
CA SER A 187 -17.70 4.07 -13.62
C SER A 187 -16.68 5.20 -13.82
N TYR A 188 -15.42 4.85 -14.10
CA TYR A 188 -14.34 5.80 -14.39
C TYR A 188 -14.25 6.29 -15.84
N SER A 189 -15.17 5.88 -16.72
CA SER A 189 -15.11 6.29 -18.12
C SER A 189 -15.45 7.76 -18.29
N TYR A 190 -14.72 8.50 -19.12
CA TYR A 190 -14.97 9.90 -19.44
C TYR A 190 -15.22 10.80 -18.21
N LEU A 191 -14.32 10.76 -17.22
CA LEU A 191 -14.33 11.69 -16.08
C LEU A 191 -13.27 12.77 -16.27
N VAL A 192 -13.46 13.93 -15.63
CA VAL A 192 -12.47 15.01 -15.68
C VAL A 192 -11.46 14.83 -14.53
N TRP A 193 -10.19 15.16 -14.80
CA TRP A 193 -9.22 15.53 -13.76
C TRP A 193 -9.61 16.89 -13.20
N HIS A 194 -10.63 16.90 -12.35
CA HIS A 194 -11.40 18.09 -11.99
C HIS A 194 -10.70 19.01 -11.02
N ARG A 195 -9.59 18.58 -10.40
CA ARG A 195 -8.76 19.41 -9.52
C ARG A 195 -7.29 19.12 -9.80
N ILE A 196 -6.56 20.15 -10.23
CA ILE A 196 -5.18 20.07 -10.71
C ILE A 196 -4.33 21.11 -9.98
N ILE A 197 -3.37 20.65 -9.18
CA ILE A 197 -2.45 21.54 -8.46
C ILE A 197 -1.02 21.05 -8.74
N ALA A 198 -0.30 21.77 -9.60
CA ALA A 198 0.99 21.35 -10.17
C ALA A 198 2.07 20.94 -9.14
N ASN A 199 2.04 21.52 -7.93
CA ASN A 199 2.98 21.22 -6.84
C ASN A 199 2.34 20.39 -5.72
N PHE A 200 1.30 19.63 -6.03
CA PHE A 200 0.58 18.83 -5.04
C PHE A 200 0.05 17.54 -5.67
N VAL A 201 -1.15 17.57 -6.24
CA VAL A 201 -1.84 16.38 -6.79
C VAL A 201 -2.67 16.73 -8.02
N ILE A 202 -2.96 15.72 -8.84
CA ILE A 202 -4.08 15.73 -9.79
C ILE A 202 -5.17 14.76 -9.31
N GLN A 203 -6.42 15.18 -9.30
CA GLN A 203 -7.54 14.43 -8.70
C GLN A 203 -8.67 14.20 -9.72
N THR A 204 -9.24 13.00 -9.71
CA THR A 204 -10.35 12.56 -10.57
C THR A 204 -11.26 11.56 -9.84
N GLY A 205 -12.12 10.85 -10.58
CA GLY A 205 -13.01 9.81 -10.04
C GLY A 205 -14.34 10.34 -9.51
N ASP A 206 -14.69 11.59 -9.83
CA ASP A 206 -15.95 12.22 -9.44
C ASP A 206 -17.03 12.01 -10.53
N PRO A 207 -18.14 11.30 -10.24
CA PRO A 207 -19.25 11.12 -11.18
C PRO A 207 -19.90 12.42 -11.67
N ASN A 208 -19.84 13.52 -10.91
CA ASN A 208 -20.40 14.81 -11.34
C ASN A 208 -19.68 15.41 -12.57
N THR A 209 -18.50 14.89 -12.90
CA THR A 209 -17.65 15.37 -13.99
C THR A 209 -17.85 14.61 -15.30
N LYS A 210 -18.79 13.65 -15.34
CA LYS A 210 -19.00 12.76 -16.48
C LYS A 210 -19.14 13.54 -17.79
N ASN A 211 -18.37 13.13 -18.80
CA ASN A 211 -18.30 13.74 -20.14
C ASN A 211 -17.92 15.24 -20.12
N GLY A 212 -17.29 15.73 -19.05
CA GLY A 212 -17.01 17.16 -18.89
C GLY A 212 -18.25 18.03 -18.67
N GLY A 213 -19.40 17.41 -18.40
CA GLY A 213 -20.68 18.09 -18.15
C GLY A 213 -20.97 18.32 -16.67
N GLY A 214 -22.24 18.66 -16.38
CA GLY A 214 -22.73 18.93 -15.02
C GLY A 214 -22.47 20.36 -14.55
N ASP A 215 -22.98 20.68 -13.36
CA ASP A 215 -22.65 21.95 -12.70
C ASP A 215 -21.23 21.88 -12.14
N ARG A 216 -20.34 22.68 -12.71
CA ARG A 216 -18.93 22.75 -12.30
C ARG A 216 -18.74 23.15 -10.83
N ASN A 217 -19.71 23.80 -10.18
CA ASN A 217 -19.63 24.09 -8.75
C ASN A 217 -19.78 22.83 -7.87
N THR A 218 -20.24 21.72 -8.43
CA THR A 218 -20.45 20.44 -7.73
C THR A 218 -19.30 19.46 -7.93
N TRP A 219 -18.28 19.83 -8.71
CA TRP A 219 -17.12 18.97 -8.95
C TRP A 219 -16.29 18.80 -7.67
N GLY A 220 -15.76 17.59 -7.46
CA GLY A 220 -15.14 17.15 -6.22
C GLY A 220 -16.13 16.67 -5.14
N GLN A 221 -17.44 16.73 -5.36
CA GLN A 221 -18.45 16.40 -4.35
C GLN A 221 -19.19 15.08 -4.62
N GLY A 222 -19.09 14.53 -5.84
CA GLY A 222 -19.79 13.29 -6.17
C GLY A 222 -19.16 12.04 -5.57
N THR A 223 -19.98 11.00 -5.46
CA THR A 223 -19.64 9.70 -4.87
C THR A 223 -20.21 8.57 -5.72
N SER A 224 -19.59 7.39 -5.71
CA SER A 224 -20.13 6.17 -6.31
C SER A 224 -21.34 5.58 -5.57
N GLY A 225 -21.72 6.15 -4.43
CA GLY A 225 -22.74 5.57 -3.54
C GLY A 225 -22.23 4.37 -2.73
N GLN A 226 -20.98 3.97 -2.92
CA GLN A 226 -20.27 3.00 -2.10
C GLN A 226 -19.23 3.73 -1.25
N SER A 227 -19.06 3.30 0.00
CA SER A 227 -18.01 3.81 0.89
C SER A 227 -16.99 2.72 1.13
N VAL A 228 -15.71 3.07 1.06
CA VAL A 228 -14.59 2.22 1.47
C VAL A 228 -13.99 2.76 2.75
N PRO A 229 -13.63 1.90 3.72
CA PRO A 229 -13.00 2.36 4.96
C PRO A 229 -11.61 2.95 4.69
N PHE A 230 -11.11 3.71 5.66
CA PHE A 230 -9.73 4.17 5.64
C PHE A 230 -8.78 3.00 5.91
N GLU A 231 -7.85 2.75 4.98
CA GLU A 231 -6.79 1.75 5.08
C GLU A 231 -5.43 2.45 5.07
N TYR A 232 -4.63 2.22 6.10
CA TYR A 232 -3.31 2.82 6.24
C TYR A 232 -2.25 1.74 6.42
N ASP A 233 -1.24 1.81 5.57
CA ASP A 233 -0.01 1.02 5.70
C ASP A 233 1.18 1.99 5.75
N SER A 234 1.95 1.92 6.84
CA SER A 234 3.09 2.81 7.08
C SER A 234 4.27 2.63 6.10
N SER A 235 4.26 1.58 5.28
CA SER A 235 5.25 1.37 4.21
C SER A 235 4.92 2.16 2.93
N LEU A 236 3.70 2.70 2.84
CA LEU A 236 3.25 3.49 1.71
C LEU A 236 3.28 4.98 2.05
N HIS A 237 3.69 5.78 1.06
CA HIS A 237 3.94 7.20 1.25
C HIS A 237 3.34 8.00 0.09
N ASN A 238 2.84 9.20 0.36
CA ASN A 238 2.34 10.14 -0.63
C ASN A 238 3.49 10.88 -1.35
N ASN A 239 4.46 10.13 -1.88
CA ASN A 239 5.52 10.65 -2.74
C ASN A 239 5.02 10.80 -4.18
N VAL A 240 5.80 11.50 -5.02
CA VAL A 240 5.51 11.62 -6.46
C VAL A 240 5.19 10.24 -7.08
N GLY A 241 4.12 10.19 -7.87
CA GLY A 241 3.64 9.00 -8.57
C GLY A 241 2.78 8.05 -7.73
N TYR A 242 2.71 8.20 -6.41
CA TYR A 242 1.79 7.38 -5.60
C TYR A 242 0.35 7.82 -5.79
N VAL A 243 -0.54 6.84 -5.81
CA VAL A 243 -1.98 6.98 -5.99
C VAL A 243 -2.68 6.74 -4.65
N ALA A 244 -3.54 7.68 -4.26
CA ALA A 244 -4.24 7.60 -3.00
C ALA A 244 -5.72 7.98 -3.15
N MET A 245 -6.55 7.43 -2.28
CA MET A 245 -7.98 7.65 -2.24
C MET A 245 -8.25 9.06 -1.70
N ALA A 246 -9.05 9.85 -2.43
CA ALA A 246 -9.57 11.10 -1.92
C ALA A 246 -10.74 10.81 -0.96
N SER A 247 -10.86 11.60 0.10
CA SER A 247 -11.92 11.47 1.09
C SER A 247 -12.38 12.84 1.56
N THR A 248 -13.56 12.87 2.20
CA THR A 248 -14.15 14.08 2.77
C THR A 248 -13.45 14.57 4.04
N GLY A 249 -12.46 13.83 4.56
CA GLY A 249 -11.76 14.20 5.78
C GLY A 249 -10.62 13.26 6.14
N VAL A 250 -9.74 13.76 7.03
CA VAL A 250 -8.58 13.02 7.53
C VAL A 250 -9.02 11.72 8.22
N GLY A 251 -8.47 10.59 7.81
CA GLY A 251 -8.80 9.28 8.39
C GLY A 251 -10.21 8.80 8.06
N VAL A 252 -10.93 9.53 7.20
CA VAL A 252 -12.20 9.07 6.63
C VAL A 252 -11.90 8.23 5.41
N GLY A 253 -12.68 7.17 5.27
CA GLY A 253 -12.75 6.37 4.07
C GLY A 253 -13.07 7.16 2.80
N GLY A 254 -12.99 6.51 1.64
CA GLY A 254 -13.28 7.12 0.34
C GLY A 254 -14.55 6.56 -0.30
N SER A 255 -14.77 6.93 -1.56
CA SER A 255 -15.82 6.34 -2.39
C SER A 255 -15.28 5.99 -3.78
N SER A 256 -15.14 6.97 -4.66
CA SER A 256 -14.66 6.77 -6.03
C SER A 256 -13.51 7.68 -6.42
N GLN A 257 -13.40 8.84 -5.77
CA GLN A 257 -12.40 9.84 -6.12
C GLN A 257 -11.00 9.45 -5.64
N PHE A 258 -10.01 9.66 -6.50
CA PHE A 258 -8.61 9.37 -6.19
C PHE A 258 -7.72 10.46 -6.78
N TYR A 259 -6.47 10.50 -6.30
CA TYR A 259 -5.48 11.44 -6.80
C TYR A 259 -4.13 10.77 -7.05
N ILE A 260 -3.36 11.37 -7.96
CA ILE A 260 -1.96 11.04 -8.20
C ILE A 260 -1.11 12.19 -7.67
N ASN A 261 -0.14 11.86 -6.83
CA ASN A 261 0.82 12.83 -6.31
C ASN A 261 1.78 13.27 -7.42
N VAL A 262 1.89 14.59 -7.64
CA VAL A 262 2.85 15.20 -8.58
C VAL A 262 3.97 15.94 -7.86
N HIS A 263 3.89 15.98 -6.53
CA HIS A 263 4.92 16.46 -5.62
C HIS A 263 5.04 15.48 -4.43
N ASP A 264 6.14 15.54 -3.69
CA ASP A 264 6.30 14.79 -2.44
C ASP A 264 5.44 15.41 -1.33
N ASN A 265 4.36 14.72 -0.96
CA ASN A 265 3.37 15.16 0.03
C ASN A 265 3.34 14.26 1.27
N SER A 266 4.31 13.35 1.42
CA SER A 266 4.37 12.41 2.54
C SER A 266 4.36 13.09 3.91
N ALA A 267 5.01 14.25 4.04
CA ALA A 267 5.02 15.03 5.28
C ALA A 267 3.64 15.57 5.71
N THR A 268 2.69 15.71 4.77
CA THR A 268 1.39 16.34 5.02
C THR A 268 0.21 15.39 4.87
N LEU A 269 0.32 14.35 4.05
CA LEU A 269 -0.77 13.44 3.70
C LEU A 269 -0.63 12.00 4.25
N ASP A 270 0.57 11.57 4.63
CA ASP A 270 0.74 10.22 5.20
C ASP A 270 -0.06 10.06 6.48
N GLY A 271 -0.68 8.88 6.63
CA GLY A 271 -1.58 8.59 7.75
C GLY A 271 -2.95 9.28 7.66
N LYS A 272 -3.24 10.02 6.59
CA LYS A 272 -4.54 10.73 6.42
C LYS A 272 -5.38 10.20 5.28
N TYR A 273 -4.76 9.64 4.25
CA TYR A 273 -5.40 9.12 3.04
C TYR A 273 -4.83 7.74 2.69
N ALA A 274 -5.70 6.85 2.20
CA ALA A 274 -5.32 5.49 1.85
C ALA A 274 -4.52 5.50 0.55
N VAL A 275 -3.20 5.31 0.65
CA VAL A 275 -2.34 5.07 -0.52
C VAL A 275 -2.59 3.63 -0.97
N PHE A 276 -2.97 3.44 -2.24
CA PHE A 276 -3.39 2.14 -2.74
C PHE A 276 -2.75 1.74 -4.08
N GLY A 277 -1.85 2.56 -4.61
CA GLY A 277 -1.09 2.20 -5.79
C GLY A 277 0.04 3.18 -6.11
N LYS A 278 0.75 2.91 -7.21
CA LYS A 278 1.82 3.76 -7.72
C LYS A 278 1.91 3.67 -9.25
N VAL A 279 2.11 4.82 -9.88
CA VAL A 279 2.41 4.91 -11.31
C VAL A 279 3.73 4.20 -11.60
N ILE A 280 3.69 3.21 -12.49
CA ILE A 280 4.87 2.45 -12.97
C ILE A 280 5.25 2.81 -14.42
N ALA A 281 4.33 3.41 -15.17
CA ALA A 281 4.58 3.97 -16.51
C ALA A 281 3.63 5.15 -16.79
N GLY A 282 4.04 6.10 -17.65
CA GLY A 282 3.19 7.23 -18.05
C GLY A 282 3.24 8.45 -17.12
N MET A 283 4.31 8.63 -16.33
CA MET A 283 4.48 9.86 -15.53
C MET A 283 4.58 11.13 -16.39
N ASP A 284 4.98 11.03 -17.66
CA ASP A 284 4.95 12.16 -18.59
C ASP A 284 3.50 12.59 -18.90
N ALA A 285 2.55 11.65 -19.05
CA ALA A 285 1.13 11.94 -19.19
C ALA A 285 0.55 12.60 -17.93
N VAL A 286 0.94 12.10 -16.74
CA VAL A 286 0.61 12.73 -15.44
C VAL A 286 1.11 14.17 -15.39
N ASN A 287 2.36 14.41 -15.79
CA ASN A 287 2.96 15.76 -15.75
C ASN A 287 2.33 16.71 -16.76
N LYS A 288 1.94 16.22 -17.95
CA LYS A 288 1.16 16.99 -18.93
C LYS A 288 -0.17 17.44 -18.33
N LEU A 289 -0.92 16.52 -17.72
CA LEU A 289 -2.17 16.85 -17.00
C LEU A 289 -1.91 17.88 -15.90
N ALA A 290 -0.87 17.70 -15.09
CA ALA A 290 -0.51 18.61 -14.00
C ALA A 290 -0.13 20.03 -14.47
N SER A 291 0.29 20.16 -15.73
CA SER A 291 0.62 21.45 -16.36
C SER A 291 -0.58 22.13 -17.03
N SER A 292 -1.76 21.52 -17.00
CA SER A 292 -2.97 22.08 -17.62
C SER A 292 -3.34 23.42 -16.97
N PRO A 293 -3.73 24.45 -17.75
CA PRO A 293 -4.21 25.70 -17.18
C PRO A 293 -5.46 25.48 -16.31
N THR A 294 -5.50 26.10 -15.13
CA THR A 294 -6.61 25.98 -14.19
C THR A 294 -7.37 27.28 -13.96
N THR A 295 -8.59 27.17 -13.42
CA THR A 295 -9.47 28.30 -13.07
C THR A 295 -10.07 28.11 -11.69
N ASN A 296 -10.26 29.24 -11.00
CA ASN A 296 -10.95 29.35 -9.70
C ASN A 296 -12.31 30.04 -9.84
N GLN A 297 -12.87 30.06 -11.05
CA GLN A 297 -14.18 30.67 -11.33
C GLN A 297 -15.34 30.03 -10.54
N TYR A 298 -15.17 28.80 -10.05
CA TYR A 298 -16.20 28.01 -9.36
C TYR A 298 -15.83 27.90 -7.87
N PRO A 299 -16.42 28.73 -6.98
CA PRO A 299 -15.99 28.80 -5.57
C PRO A 299 -16.16 27.49 -4.81
N GLY A 300 -17.14 26.66 -5.19
CA GLY A 300 -17.38 25.34 -4.58
C GLY A 300 -16.38 24.26 -5.00
N ALA A 301 -15.55 24.54 -6.01
CA ALA A 301 -14.65 23.57 -6.62
C ALA A 301 -13.50 24.31 -7.35
N PRO A 302 -12.45 24.78 -6.64
CA PRO A 302 -11.32 25.48 -7.24
C PRO A 302 -10.37 24.54 -8.01
N ASP A 303 -9.37 25.13 -8.67
CA ASP A 303 -8.28 24.47 -9.37
C ASP A 303 -8.72 23.53 -10.52
N GLN A 304 -9.86 23.85 -11.13
CA GLN A 304 -10.38 23.05 -12.25
C GLN A 304 -9.65 23.36 -13.55
N PRO A 305 -9.52 22.40 -14.48
CA PRO A 305 -9.01 22.70 -15.82
C PRO A 305 -9.88 23.76 -16.51
N THR A 306 -9.25 24.71 -17.21
CA THR A 306 -9.98 25.69 -18.03
C THR A 306 -10.74 25.01 -19.16
N SER A 307 -10.16 23.96 -19.75
CA SER A 307 -10.76 23.12 -20.79
C SER A 307 -10.91 21.68 -20.31
N PRO A 308 -12.10 21.26 -19.83
CA PRO A 308 -12.33 19.90 -19.34
C PRO A 308 -12.01 18.79 -20.36
N SER A 309 -12.29 19.03 -21.64
CA SER A 309 -12.04 18.06 -22.71
C SER A 309 -10.55 17.78 -22.94
N ALA A 310 -9.66 18.67 -22.50
CA ALA A 310 -8.21 18.47 -22.55
C ALA A 310 -7.66 17.74 -21.31
N ALA A 311 -8.49 17.46 -20.31
CA ALA A 311 -8.10 16.88 -19.04
C ALA A 311 -9.03 15.72 -18.63
N MET A 312 -9.31 14.81 -19.58
CA MET A 312 -10.18 13.65 -19.36
C MET A 312 -9.39 12.38 -19.00
N LEU A 313 -9.92 11.63 -18.04
CA LEU A 313 -9.77 10.19 -17.89
C LEU A 313 -10.81 9.51 -18.80
N ILE A 314 -10.36 8.81 -19.83
CA ILE A 314 -11.19 8.20 -20.87
C ILE A 314 -11.73 6.85 -20.39
N SER A 315 -10.84 6.00 -19.87
CA SER A 315 -11.18 4.66 -19.38
C SER A 315 -10.16 4.17 -18.36
N VAL A 316 -10.57 3.16 -17.57
CA VAL A 316 -9.69 2.41 -16.68
C VAL A 316 -9.86 0.93 -16.96
N THR A 317 -8.78 0.25 -17.33
CA THR A 317 -8.76 -1.20 -17.55
C THR A 317 -7.91 -1.88 -16.51
N ILE A 318 -8.42 -2.98 -15.94
CA ILE A 318 -7.71 -3.77 -14.94
C ILE A 318 -7.05 -4.97 -15.61
N SER A 319 -5.77 -5.18 -15.32
CA SER A 319 -4.97 -6.30 -15.82
C SER A 319 -4.19 -6.95 -14.69
N THR A 320 -3.87 -8.23 -14.85
CA THR A 320 -2.84 -8.89 -14.02
C THR A 320 -1.50 -9.00 -14.76
N TYR A 321 -1.42 -8.49 -15.98
CA TYR A 321 -0.22 -8.39 -16.80
C TYR A 321 0.18 -6.92 -16.96
N GLN A 322 1.48 -6.65 -16.93
CA GLN A 322 2.03 -5.32 -17.20
C GLN A 322 1.98 -5.00 -18.69
#